data_AF-A0A8J2TCP1-F1
#
_entry.id   AF-A0A8J2TCP1-F1
#
_cell.length_a   1.000
_cell.length_b   1.000
_cell.length_c   1.000
_cell.angle_alpha   90.00
_cell.angle_beta   90.00
_cell.angle_gamma   90.00
#
_symmetry.space_group_name_H-M   'P 1'
#
loop_
_entity.id
_entity.type
_entity.pdbx_description
1 polymer ?
#
loop_
_entity_poly.entity_id
_entity_poly.type
_entity_poly.pdbx_seq_one_letter_code
_entity_poly.pdbx_strand_id
1 'polypeptide(L)'
;MTDENIFSGQTFHDHLLIFGSTGLIGSLTLEELLKVELYLDHGKDLQLKLSSFDDPNVNHFTLNKYFYCVNRQLSNEKRSHTNEYLMERCKASPLIYMNQEYFLNSNTSSSPPASQSSNPSLGNNVFEEDGKIHNIPSVDNCLRALDYRINKRSYQLEYISRNHQSLLITFHFTVIQLILEDSTKWAELLPNIFSNEIKLSSESETFEDHVQLTLPHLNQVETMICTLGANASSYKQNNHSRYFVDYHLTFQIAKTFACCEGKRLVIITSFNNPIISHIFPYFRTKCQLENDLQNNLTPALKQIVFLRPGPLVGHHANPEERNARLRYSPTFTGQLKLYREWCWEYKKSLAKEIRKIGLRTKASELVAGAMYRKPGSTALGYCVPASKTAYATAYMATNPTTGAMRIVTSKEIDHLT
;
A
#
# COMPACT_ATOMS: atom_id res chain seq x y z
N MET A 1 -42.35 0.98 20.72
CA MET A 1 -42.19 1.02 19.25
C MET A 1 -40.77 1.45 19.01
N THR A 2 -39.92 0.50 18.67
CA THR A 2 -38.51 0.74 18.35
C THR A 2 -38.45 1.20 16.90
N ASP A 3 -38.17 2.48 16.70
CA ASP A 3 -37.82 3.02 15.37
C ASP A 3 -36.58 2.26 14.89
N GLU A 4 -36.76 1.31 13.99
CA GLU A 4 -35.66 0.83 13.16
C GLU A 4 -35.18 2.04 12.37
N ASN A 5 -34.03 2.61 12.77
CA ASN A 5 -33.30 3.59 11.97
C ASN A 5 -32.96 2.90 10.64
N ILE A 6 -33.84 3.02 9.65
CA ILE A 6 -33.56 2.64 8.27
C ILE A 6 -32.54 3.68 7.79
N PHE A 7 -31.26 3.31 7.88
CA PHE A 7 -30.19 4.10 7.31
C PHE A 7 -30.37 4.11 5.78
N SER A 8 -30.61 5.28 5.19
CA SER A 8 -30.48 5.43 3.75
C SER A 8 -29.00 5.73 3.45
N GLY A 9 -28.44 4.97 2.50
CA GLY A 9 -27.00 4.84 2.35
C GLY A 9 -26.48 5.38 1.02
N GLN A 10 -25.34 6.07 1.05
CA GLN A 10 -24.59 6.45 -0.14
C GLN A 10 -23.27 5.66 -0.20
N THR A 11 -22.91 5.16 -1.38
CA THR A 11 -21.70 4.34 -1.57
C THR A 11 -20.73 4.99 -2.55
N PHE A 12 -19.44 4.95 -2.23
CA PHE A 12 -18.34 5.40 -3.09
C PHE A 12 -17.35 4.26 -3.32
N HIS A 13 -16.73 4.25 -4.49
CA HIS A 13 -15.75 3.24 -4.89
C HIS A 13 -14.45 3.93 -5.34
N ASP A 14 -13.35 3.61 -4.67
CA ASP A 14 -12.01 4.09 -5.03
C ASP A 14 -11.15 2.90 -5.47
N HIS A 15 -10.52 3.03 -6.64
CA HIS A 15 -9.72 1.96 -7.25
C HIS A 15 -8.26 2.40 -7.39
N LEU A 16 -7.35 1.64 -6.76
CA LEU A 16 -5.91 1.90 -6.81
C LEU A 16 -5.15 0.68 -7.32
N LEU A 17 -4.24 0.90 -8.27
CA LEU A 17 -3.35 -0.12 -8.81
C LEU A 17 -1.95 0.01 -8.19
N ILE A 18 -1.38 -1.09 -7.71
CA ILE A 18 -0.11 -1.11 -6.98
C ILE A 18 0.86 -2.10 -7.61
N PHE A 19 2.04 -1.60 -8.00
CA PHE A 19 3.17 -2.42 -8.44
C PHE A 19 4.30 -2.38 -7.42
N GLY A 20 4.83 -3.55 -7.07
CA GLY A 20 5.89 -3.68 -6.08
C GLY A 20 5.42 -3.80 -4.64
N SER A 21 4.16 -4.20 -4.43
CA SER A 21 3.53 -4.35 -3.11
C SER A 21 4.20 -5.37 -2.17
N THR A 22 5.13 -6.17 -2.68
CA THR A 22 5.93 -7.15 -1.93
C THR A 22 7.34 -6.67 -1.59
N GLY A 23 7.78 -5.53 -2.13
CA GLY A 23 9.05 -4.90 -1.74
C GLY A 23 8.93 -4.12 -0.42
N LEU A 24 10.05 -3.83 0.23
CA LEU A 24 10.09 -3.19 1.55
C LEU A 24 9.18 -1.96 1.67
N ILE A 25 9.25 -1.02 0.71
CA ILE A 25 8.40 0.18 0.77
C ILE A 25 6.98 -0.14 0.33
N GLY A 26 6.81 -0.99 -0.69
CA GLY A 26 5.48 -1.29 -1.25
C GLY A 26 4.59 -2.03 -0.27
N SER A 27 5.13 -2.96 0.52
CA SER A 27 4.38 -3.68 1.56
C SER A 27 3.94 -2.73 2.67
N LEU A 28 4.85 -1.90 3.17
CA LEU A 28 4.55 -0.87 4.17
C LEU A 28 3.55 0.16 3.62
N THR A 29 3.66 0.55 2.35
CA THR A 29 2.72 1.52 1.73
C THR A 29 1.31 0.94 1.71
N LEU A 30 1.18 -0.34 1.36
CA LEU A 30 -0.11 -1.02 1.41
C LEU A 30 -0.64 -1.17 2.84
N GLU A 31 0.22 -1.39 3.84
CA GLU A 31 -0.19 -1.37 5.24
C GLU A 31 -0.73 0.01 5.66
N GLU A 32 -0.06 1.11 5.27
CA GLU A 32 -0.54 2.47 5.54
C GLU A 32 -1.87 2.77 4.83
N LEU A 33 -2.07 2.30 3.59
CA LEU A 33 -3.34 2.44 2.85
C LEU A 33 -4.51 1.69 3.49
N LEU A 34 -4.24 0.68 4.33
CA LEU A 34 -5.29 -0.09 5.01
C LEU A 34 -5.66 0.50 6.38
N LYS A 35 -5.04 1.62 6.78
CA LYS A 35 -5.35 2.34 8.01
C LYS A 35 -6.44 3.36 7.76
N VAL A 36 -7.49 3.31 8.58
CA VAL A 36 -8.63 4.25 8.49
C VAL A 36 -8.16 5.67 8.78
N GLU A 37 -7.19 5.82 9.69
CA GLU A 37 -6.56 7.07 10.11
C GLU A 37 -6.05 7.89 8.94
N LEU A 38 -5.48 7.24 7.92
CA LEU A 38 -4.99 7.92 6.71
C LEU A 38 -6.09 8.73 6.01
N TYR A 39 -7.33 8.24 6.09
CA TYR A 39 -8.50 8.85 5.45
C TYR A 39 -9.24 9.83 6.38
N LEU A 40 -9.03 9.74 7.70
CA LEU A 40 -9.64 10.62 8.70
C LEU A 40 -8.79 11.85 9.02
N ASP A 41 -7.49 11.67 9.27
CA ASP A 41 -6.57 12.75 9.70
C ASP A 41 -6.47 13.84 8.63
N HIS A 42 -6.61 13.43 7.36
CA HIS A 42 -6.50 14.30 6.20
C HIS A 42 -7.83 14.41 5.45
N GLY A 43 -8.94 14.34 6.19
CA GLY A 43 -10.33 14.14 5.74
C GLY A 43 -10.91 15.07 4.67
N LYS A 44 -10.10 15.79 3.88
CA LYS A 44 -10.49 16.48 2.67
C LYS A 44 -11.22 15.57 1.68
N ASP A 45 -10.74 14.36 1.41
CA ASP A 45 -11.44 13.43 0.49
C ASP A 45 -12.82 13.04 1.04
N LEU A 46 -12.86 12.65 2.33
CA LEU A 46 -14.11 12.29 3.00
C LEU A 46 -15.08 13.48 3.05
N GLN A 47 -14.59 14.66 3.43
CA GLN A 47 -15.36 15.90 3.48
C GLN A 47 -15.87 16.32 2.11
N LEU A 48 -15.06 16.17 1.05
CA LEU A 48 -15.48 16.44 -0.33
C LEU A 48 -16.60 15.49 -0.75
N LYS A 49 -16.47 14.19 -0.46
CA LYS A 49 -17.51 13.18 -0.73
C LYS A 49 -18.80 13.48 0.02
N LEU A 50 -18.71 13.81 1.31
CA LEU A 50 -19.86 14.24 2.10
C LEU A 50 -20.51 15.50 1.53
N SER A 51 -19.72 16.52 1.18
CA SER A 51 -20.25 17.77 0.60
C SER A 51 -20.79 17.62 -0.83
N SER A 52 -20.48 16.52 -1.51
CA SER A 52 -21.01 16.24 -2.86
C SER A 52 -22.43 15.69 -2.85
N PHE A 53 -22.97 15.40 -1.65
CA PHE A 53 -24.26 14.78 -1.46
C PHE A 53 -25.04 15.54 -0.38
N ASP A 54 -26.14 16.21 -0.74
CA ASP A 54 -26.98 16.95 0.21
C ASP A 54 -28.37 16.30 0.27
N ASP A 55 -28.45 15.13 0.90
CA ASP A 55 -29.73 14.45 1.16
C ASP A 55 -29.96 14.29 2.66
N PRO A 56 -30.99 14.94 3.25
CA PRO A 56 -31.28 14.84 4.67
C PRO A 56 -31.64 13.42 5.13
N ASN A 57 -32.00 12.52 4.21
CA ASN A 57 -32.32 11.14 4.54
C ASN A 57 -31.07 10.26 4.63
N VAL A 58 -29.95 10.67 4.01
CA VAL A 58 -28.71 9.90 4.02
C VAL A 58 -27.92 10.21 5.27
N ASN A 59 -27.76 9.17 6.09
CA ASN A 59 -27.00 9.20 7.34
C ASN A 59 -25.98 8.06 7.41
N HIS A 60 -25.82 7.30 6.33
CA HIS A 60 -24.81 6.25 6.21
C HIS A 60 -24.02 6.38 4.91
N PHE A 61 -22.70 6.50 5.04
CA PHE A 61 -21.78 6.55 3.91
C PHE A 61 -20.86 5.34 3.92
N THR A 62 -20.80 4.65 2.78
CA THR A 62 -19.95 3.48 2.58
C THR A 62 -18.83 3.81 1.59
N LEU A 63 -17.59 3.58 2.00
CA LEU A 63 -16.37 3.88 1.27
C LEU A 63 -15.67 2.56 0.92
N ASN A 64 -15.89 2.08 -0.30
CA ASN A 64 -15.23 0.89 -0.82
C ASN A 64 -13.87 1.27 -1.43
N LYS A 65 -12.79 0.80 -0.82
CA LYS A 65 -11.41 1.02 -1.26
C LYS A 65 -10.86 -0.30 -1.83
N TYR A 66 -10.56 -0.33 -3.12
CA TYR A 66 -9.99 -1.48 -3.81
C TYR A 66 -8.52 -1.26 -4.14
N PHE A 67 -7.66 -2.20 -3.73
CA PHE A 67 -6.23 -2.19 -4.01
C PHE A 67 -5.86 -3.40 -4.85
N TYR A 68 -5.56 -3.17 -6.12
CA TYR A 68 -5.12 -4.21 -7.05
C TYR A 68 -3.60 -4.29 -7.03
N CYS A 69 -3.07 -5.38 -6.49
CA CYS A 69 -1.63 -5.59 -6.35
C CYS A 69 -1.14 -6.58 -7.40
N VAL A 70 -0.33 -6.13 -8.35
CA VAL A 70 0.25 -7.02 -9.37
C VAL A 70 1.60 -7.54 -8.88
N ASN A 71 1.68 -8.86 -8.68
CA ASN A 71 2.84 -9.53 -8.08
C ASN A 71 3.27 -10.74 -8.91
N ARG A 72 4.55 -11.11 -8.84
CA ARG A 72 5.06 -12.34 -9.48
C ARG A 72 4.70 -13.61 -8.71
N GLN A 73 4.50 -13.49 -7.41
CA GLN A 73 4.30 -14.60 -6.48
C GLN A 73 3.39 -14.13 -5.35
N LEU A 74 2.68 -15.07 -4.73
CA LEU A 74 1.90 -14.82 -3.52
C LEU A 74 2.83 -14.41 -2.37
N SER A 75 2.50 -13.31 -1.72
CA SER A 75 3.16 -12.90 -0.50
C SER A 75 2.50 -13.61 0.69
N ASN A 76 3.10 -14.69 1.16
CA ASN A 76 2.64 -15.44 2.35
C ASN A 76 3.08 -14.83 3.68
N GLU A 77 3.77 -13.68 3.68
CA GLU A 77 4.12 -13.01 4.94
C GLU A 77 2.82 -12.56 5.62
N LYS A 78 2.45 -13.27 6.70
CA LYS A 78 1.38 -12.90 7.63
C LYS A 78 1.62 -11.46 8.06
N ARG A 79 0.88 -10.54 7.44
CA ARG A 79 0.95 -9.14 7.82
C ARG A 79 0.40 -9.06 9.23
N SER A 80 1.24 -8.58 10.15
CA SER A 80 0.92 -8.47 11.57
C SER A 80 -0.50 -7.91 11.74
N HIS A 81 -1.38 -8.71 12.35
CA HIS A 81 -2.76 -8.35 12.68
C HIS A 81 -2.82 -7.41 13.89
N THR A 82 -1.81 -6.55 14.08
CA THR A 82 -1.78 -5.61 15.20
C THR A 82 -2.60 -4.38 14.85
N ASN A 83 -3.92 -4.55 14.82
CA ASN A 83 -4.91 -3.49 14.93
C ASN A 83 -5.46 -3.39 16.36
N GLU A 84 -4.70 -3.86 17.36
CA GLU A 84 -5.14 -3.88 18.75
C GLU A 84 -5.23 -2.48 19.40
N TYR A 85 -4.79 -1.41 18.73
CA TYR A 85 -4.84 -0.04 19.26
C TYR A 85 -5.17 0.99 18.18
N LEU A 86 -6.33 0.88 17.52
CA LEU A 86 -6.74 1.75 16.40
C LEU A 86 -7.27 3.14 16.82
N MET A 87 -7.44 3.44 18.12
CA MET A 87 -8.14 4.68 18.53
C MET A 87 -7.41 5.57 19.55
N GLU A 88 -6.24 5.18 20.07
CA GLU A 88 -5.54 6.02 21.07
C GLU A 88 -4.85 7.26 20.48
N ARG A 89 -4.80 7.42 19.15
CA ARG A 89 -4.07 8.52 18.49
C ARG A 89 -4.83 9.34 17.45
N CYS A 90 -6.04 8.95 17.06
CA CYS A 90 -6.78 9.70 16.03
C CYS A 90 -7.28 11.02 16.60
N LYS A 91 -6.69 12.13 16.15
CA LYS A 91 -7.37 13.43 16.20
C LYS A 91 -8.28 13.51 14.99
N ALA A 92 -9.27 12.61 14.93
CA ALA A 92 -10.25 12.61 13.84
C ALA A 92 -10.86 14.01 13.73
N SER A 93 -10.68 14.64 12.57
CA SER A 93 -11.21 15.99 12.37
C SER A 93 -12.74 15.93 12.41
N PRO A 94 -13.41 16.93 13.02
CA PRO A 94 -14.85 17.06 12.90
C PRO A 94 -15.26 17.09 11.43
N LEU A 95 -16.37 16.43 11.11
CA LEU A 95 -16.94 16.41 9.76
C LEU A 95 -18.09 17.41 9.70
N ILE A 96 -18.23 18.09 8.56
CA ILE A 96 -19.36 18.98 8.30
C ILE A 96 -20.27 18.30 7.29
N TYR A 97 -21.53 18.09 7.66
CA TYR A 97 -22.55 17.52 6.78
C TYR A 97 -23.87 18.23 7.02
N MET A 98 -24.57 18.63 5.96
CA MET A 98 -25.84 19.37 6.06
C MET A 98 -25.76 20.60 6.99
N ASN A 99 -24.66 21.35 6.91
CA ASN A 99 -24.35 22.50 7.78
C ASN A 99 -24.29 22.19 9.28
N GLN A 100 -24.11 20.93 9.66
CA GLN A 100 -23.91 20.50 11.05
C GLN A 100 -22.52 19.90 11.25
N GLU A 101 -21.94 20.13 12.42
CA GLU A 101 -20.69 19.49 12.85
C GLU A 101 -20.97 18.14 13.51
N TYR A 102 -20.22 17.14 13.08
CA TYR A 102 -20.26 15.77 13.57
C TYR A 102 -18.90 15.42 14.17
N PHE A 103 -18.92 14.84 15.37
CA PHE A 103 -17.72 14.45 16.11
C PHE A 103 -17.67 12.93 16.25
N LEU A 104 -16.48 12.34 16.10
CA LEU A 104 -16.31 10.91 16.26
C LEU A 104 -16.71 10.49 17.68
N ASN A 105 -17.64 9.53 17.79
CA ASN A 105 -18.12 9.05 19.07
C ASN A 105 -17.00 8.27 19.78
N SER A 106 -16.65 8.63 21.02
CA SER A 106 -15.58 7.96 21.78
C SER A 106 -15.86 6.48 22.07
N ASN A 107 -17.12 6.06 21.94
CA ASN A 107 -17.56 4.67 22.10
C ASN A 107 -17.58 3.89 20.78
N THR A 108 -17.01 4.40 19.68
CA THR A 108 -16.80 3.60 18.48
C THR A 108 -15.90 2.42 18.81
N SER A 109 -16.53 1.27 19.09
CA SER A 109 -15.83 0.04 19.37
C SER A 109 -15.06 -0.37 18.13
N SER A 110 -13.79 -0.74 18.28
CA SER A 110 -12.98 -1.36 17.23
C SER A 110 -13.44 -2.79 16.87
N SER A 111 -14.66 -3.17 17.30
CA SER A 111 -15.39 -4.42 17.03
C SER A 111 -16.60 -4.48 17.97
N PRO A 112 -17.82 -4.82 17.54
CA PRO A 112 -18.80 -5.39 18.46
C PRO A 112 -18.23 -6.71 19.02
N PRO A 113 -18.42 -7.03 20.32
CA PRO A 113 -18.15 -8.38 20.80
C PRO A 113 -18.97 -9.37 19.97
N ALA A 114 -18.29 -10.39 19.44
CA ALA A 114 -18.80 -11.36 18.46
C ALA A 114 -19.97 -12.25 18.95
N SER A 115 -20.71 -11.85 19.99
CA SER A 115 -21.72 -12.69 20.63
C SER A 115 -23.09 -12.03 20.85
N GLN A 116 -23.32 -10.75 20.46
CA GLN A 116 -24.62 -10.10 20.71
C GLN A 116 -25.09 -9.12 19.62
N SER A 117 -24.97 -9.46 18.34
CA SER A 117 -25.77 -8.78 17.30
C SER A 117 -26.39 -9.78 16.35
N SER A 118 -27.72 -9.76 16.27
CA SER A 118 -28.53 -10.46 15.27
C SER A 118 -28.41 -9.86 13.86
N ASN A 119 -27.37 -9.08 13.59
CA ASN A 119 -26.96 -8.60 12.27
C ASN A 119 -25.54 -9.11 11.96
N PRO A 120 -25.33 -9.94 10.91
CA PRO A 120 -24.04 -10.58 10.63
C PRO A 120 -23.00 -9.68 9.94
N SER A 121 -23.19 -8.35 9.91
CA SER A 121 -22.44 -7.46 9.02
C SER A 121 -21.29 -6.67 9.66
N LEU A 122 -20.86 -6.97 10.89
CA LEU A 122 -19.77 -6.21 11.52
C LEU A 122 -18.97 -7.01 12.56
N GLY A 123 -17.91 -7.64 12.08
CA GLY A 123 -16.77 -8.09 12.87
C GLY A 123 -15.51 -7.82 12.07
N ASN A 124 -14.33 -7.90 12.69
CA ASN A 124 -13.04 -7.99 12.00
C ASN A 124 -12.97 -9.29 11.17
N ASN A 125 -13.86 -9.45 10.20
CA ASN A 125 -13.92 -10.59 9.30
C ASN A 125 -12.82 -10.39 8.28
N VAL A 126 -11.61 -10.84 8.63
CA VAL A 126 -10.54 -11.03 7.65
C VAL A 126 -10.97 -12.20 6.78
N PHE A 127 -11.69 -11.89 5.71
CA PHE A 127 -12.07 -12.86 4.70
C PHE A 127 -10.90 -12.98 3.71
N GLU A 128 -10.27 -14.14 3.68
CA GLU A 128 -9.25 -14.50 2.69
C GLU A 128 -9.85 -15.52 1.72
N GLU A 129 -9.76 -15.21 0.44
CA GLU A 129 -10.27 -16.07 -0.63
C GLU A 129 -9.20 -16.17 -1.71
N ASP A 130 -8.83 -17.41 -2.04
CA ASP A 130 -7.97 -17.73 -3.16
C ASP A 130 -8.85 -18.18 -4.33
N GLY A 131 -8.44 -17.85 -5.56
CA GLY A 131 -9.19 -18.25 -6.73
C GLY A 131 -8.41 -18.08 -8.02
N LYS A 132 -9.09 -18.36 -9.14
CA LYS A 132 -8.52 -18.24 -10.48
C LYS A 132 -9.32 -17.31 -11.36
N ILE A 133 -8.62 -16.54 -12.16
CA ILE A 133 -9.15 -15.76 -13.27
C ILE A 133 -8.96 -16.59 -14.52
N HIS A 134 -10.04 -16.96 -15.19
CA HIS A 134 -9.99 -17.67 -16.45
C HIS A 134 -10.17 -16.72 -17.64
N ASN A 135 -9.77 -17.19 -18.82
CA ASN A 135 -10.07 -16.59 -20.11
C ASN A 135 -9.52 -15.19 -20.35
N ILE A 136 -8.33 -14.89 -19.84
CA ILE A 136 -7.68 -13.59 -20.11
C ILE A 136 -7.08 -13.66 -21.52
N PRO A 137 -7.51 -12.80 -22.46
CA PRO A 137 -6.91 -12.71 -23.78
C PRO A 137 -5.45 -12.28 -23.65
N SER A 138 -4.56 -12.91 -24.42
CA SER A 138 -3.16 -12.50 -24.59
C SER A 138 -2.93 -12.18 -26.07
N VAL A 139 -1.90 -11.38 -26.39
CA VAL A 139 -1.58 -11.02 -27.79
C VAL A 139 -1.34 -12.25 -28.68
N ASP A 140 -0.96 -13.39 -28.09
CA ASP A 140 -0.79 -14.67 -28.79
C ASP A 140 -2.10 -15.44 -29.04
N ASN A 141 -3.27 -14.86 -28.75
CA ASN A 141 -4.60 -15.54 -28.74
C ASN A 141 -4.70 -16.75 -27.79
N CYS A 142 -3.73 -16.96 -26.90
CA CYS A 142 -3.82 -17.96 -25.85
C CYS A 142 -4.59 -17.42 -24.64
N LEU A 143 -5.61 -18.17 -24.18
CA LEU A 143 -6.30 -17.91 -22.92
C LEU A 143 -5.41 -18.30 -21.76
N ARG A 144 -5.14 -17.36 -20.85
CA ARG A 144 -4.34 -17.62 -19.64
C ARG A 144 -5.25 -17.68 -18.41
N ALA A 145 -4.93 -18.62 -17.52
CA ALA A 145 -5.43 -18.61 -16.16
C ALA A 145 -4.44 -17.84 -15.27
N LEU A 146 -4.94 -16.98 -14.39
CA LEU A 146 -4.13 -16.29 -13.38
C LEU A 146 -4.67 -16.60 -12.00
N ASP A 147 -3.77 -16.87 -11.06
CA ASP A 147 -4.15 -17.00 -9.66
C ASP A 147 -4.39 -15.61 -9.06
N TYR A 148 -5.36 -15.52 -8.15
CA TYR A 148 -5.59 -14.33 -7.35
C TYR A 148 -5.80 -14.68 -5.87
N ARG A 149 -5.54 -13.70 -5.02
CA ARG A 149 -5.89 -13.73 -3.59
C ARG A 149 -6.62 -12.45 -3.20
N ILE A 150 -7.77 -12.58 -2.54
CA ILE A 150 -8.54 -11.46 -2.01
C ILE A 150 -8.41 -11.45 -0.48
N ASN A 151 -8.20 -10.26 0.09
CA ASN A 151 -8.33 -10.02 1.52
C ASN A 151 -9.30 -8.84 1.72
N LYS A 152 -10.37 -9.04 2.49
CA LYS A 152 -11.37 -8.00 2.80
C LYS A 152 -11.29 -7.61 4.28
N ARG A 153 -11.45 -6.32 4.56
CA ARG A 153 -11.53 -5.73 5.91
C ARG A 153 -12.58 -4.64 5.95
N SER A 154 -13.28 -4.51 7.06
CA SER A 154 -14.35 -3.54 7.23
C SER A 154 -14.19 -2.80 8.56
N TYR A 155 -14.42 -1.49 8.54
CA TYR A 155 -14.41 -0.64 9.74
C TYR A 155 -15.63 0.26 9.69
N GLN A 156 -16.30 0.45 10.82
CA GLN A 156 -17.45 1.35 10.92
C GLN A 156 -17.18 2.34 12.02
N LEU A 157 -17.46 3.61 11.72
CA LEU A 157 -17.26 4.74 12.58
C LEU A 157 -18.58 5.48 12.71
N GLU A 158 -18.97 5.75 13.94
CA GLU A 158 -20.14 6.55 14.24
C GLU A 158 -19.68 7.96 14.64
N TYR A 159 -20.18 8.95 13.91
CA TYR A 159 -20.07 10.34 14.29
C TYR A 159 -21.41 10.84 14.81
N ILE A 160 -21.37 11.71 15.81
CA ILE A 160 -22.56 12.25 16.47
C ILE A 160 -22.52 13.78 16.42
N SER A 161 -23.63 14.40 16.03
CA SER A 161 -23.79 15.85 16.08
C SER A 161 -24.21 16.31 17.47
N ARG A 162 -24.15 17.63 17.72
CA ARG A 162 -24.62 18.22 19.00
C ARG A 162 -26.11 17.97 19.25
N ASN A 163 -26.89 17.72 18.19
CA ASN A 163 -28.32 17.42 18.27
C ASN A 163 -28.60 15.92 18.38
N HIS A 164 -27.59 15.10 18.69
CA HIS A 164 -27.66 13.64 18.78
C HIS A 164 -28.08 12.93 17.48
N GLN A 165 -27.88 13.57 16.33
CA GLN A 165 -28.01 12.88 15.05
C GLN A 165 -26.75 12.05 14.79
N SER A 166 -26.94 10.80 14.37
CA SER A 166 -25.84 9.91 14.01
C SER A 166 -25.52 10.02 12.52
N LEU A 167 -24.22 9.98 12.22
CA LEU A 167 -23.66 9.88 10.89
C LEU A 167 -22.72 8.68 10.89
N LEU A 168 -23.06 7.68 10.10
CA LEU A 168 -22.34 6.42 10.04
C LEU A 168 -21.40 6.41 8.84
N ILE A 169 -20.12 6.11 9.06
CA ILE A 169 -19.12 5.97 8.00
C ILE A 169 -18.57 4.55 8.04
N THR A 170 -18.77 3.78 6.98
CA THR A 170 -18.23 2.43 6.82
C THR A 170 -17.11 2.43 5.78
N PHE A 171 -15.92 1.96 6.15
CA PHE A 171 -14.82 1.68 5.23
C PHE A 171 -14.77 0.19 4.92
N HIS A 172 -14.75 -0.17 3.65
CA HIS A 172 -14.45 -1.51 3.19
C HIS A 172 -13.14 -1.48 2.40
N PHE A 173 -12.11 -2.15 2.92
CA PHE A 173 -10.84 -2.31 2.23
C PHE A 173 -10.78 -3.69 1.60
N THR A 174 -10.59 -3.74 0.29
CA THR A 174 -10.44 -4.98 -0.48
C THR A 174 -9.09 -4.98 -1.17
N VAL A 175 -8.20 -5.89 -0.77
CA VAL A 175 -6.90 -6.12 -1.42
C VAL A 175 -7.02 -7.30 -2.35
N ILE A 176 -6.71 -7.11 -3.63
CA ILE A 176 -6.75 -8.15 -4.65
C ILE A 176 -5.33 -8.31 -5.19
N GLN A 177 -4.68 -9.41 -4.85
CA GLN A 177 -3.36 -9.77 -5.36
C GLN A 177 -3.53 -10.57 -6.64
N LEU A 178 -3.08 -10.01 -7.76
CA LEU A 178 -3.05 -10.66 -9.06
C LEU A 178 -1.67 -11.27 -9.27
N ILE A 179 -1.61 -12.58 -9.50
CA ILE A 179 -0.36 -13.31 -9.65
C ILE A 179 -0.02 -13.47 -11.13
N LEU A 180 0.97 -12.70 -11.56
CA LEU A 180 1.50 -12.64 -12.90
C LEU A 180 3.01 -12.91 -12.85
N GLU A 181 3.41 -14.17 -12.99
CA GLU A 181 4.80 -14.61 -12.83
C GLU A 181 5.78 -13.88 -13.76
N ASP A 182 5.39 -13.72 -15.03
CA ASP A 182 6.19 -13.06 -16.06
C ASP A 182 5.95 -11.54 -16.06
N SER A 183 6.86 -10.82 -15.41
CA SER A 183 6.82 -9.35 -15.36
C SER A 183 6.97 -8.68 -16.71
N THR A 184 7.50 -9.35 -17.73
CA THR A 184 7.65 -8.75 -19.07
C THR A 184 6.32 -8.50 -19.76
N LYS A 185 5.27 -9.22 -19.36
CA LYS A 185 3.93 -9.18 -19.95
C LYS A 185 2.94 -8.31 -19.18
N TRP A 186 3.33 -7.75 -18.04
CA TRP A 186 2.42 -6.98 -17.18
C TRP A 186 1.76 -5.83 -17.92
N ALA A 187 2.54 -5.01 -18.63
CA ALA A 187 2.01 -3.87 -19.38
C ALA A 187 1.04 -4.28 -20.50
N GLU A 188 1.22 -5.46 -21.10
CA GLU A 188 0.34 -5.98 -22.14
C GLU A 188 -0.98 -6.52 -21.56
N LEU A 189 -0.90 -7.23 -20.43
CA LEU A 189 -2.05 -7.91 -19.85
C LEU A 189 -2.99 -6.98 -19.08
N LEU A 190 -2.52 -5.81 -18.65
CA LEU A 190 -3.32 -4.88 -17.84
C LEU A 190 -4.67 -4.50 -18.46
N PRO A 191 -4.77 -4.05 -19.72
CA PRO A 191 -6.06 -3.69 -20.31
C PRO A 191 -7.03 -4.87 -20.40
N ASN A 192 -6.49 -6.08 -20.60
CA ASN A 192 -7.27 -7.30 -20.73
C ASN A 192 -7.80 -7.78 -19.36
N ILE A 193 -7.03 -7.58 -18.30
CA ILE A 193 -7.44 -7.86 -16.92
C ILE A 193 -8.49 -6.84 -16.45
N PHE A 194 -8.28 -5.57 -16.77
CA PHE A 194 -9.13 -4.46 -16.37
C PHE A 194 -10.05 -4.02 -17.52
N SER A 195 -10.98 -4.89 -17.91
CA SER A 195 -11.86 -4.70 -19.07
C SER A 195 -13.36 -4.55 -18.75
N ASN A 196 -13.77 -4.62 -17.48
CA ASN A 196 -15.17 -4.84 -17.03
C ASN A 196 -15.78 -6.21 -17.40
N GLU A 197 -15.06 -7.07 -18.13
CA GLU A 197 -15.59 -8.39 -18.55
C GLU A 197 -15.05 -9.52 -17.67
N ILE A 198 -13.91 -9.30 -17.03
CA ILE A 198 -13.25 -10.30 -16.21
C ILE A 198 -13.94 -10.45 -14.86
N LYS A 199 -14.46 -11.65 -14.64
CA LYS A 199 -15.08 -12.06 -13.39
C LYS A 199 -14.15 -12.97 -12.60
N LEU A 200 -14.04 -12.72 -11.30
CA LEU A 200 -13.28 -13.56 -10.39
C LEU A 200 -14.12 -14.79 -10.01
N SER A 201 -13.60 -15.99 -10.28
CA SER A 201 -14.20 -17.26 -9.86
C SER A 201 -13.48 -17.84 -8.64
N SER A 202 -14.24 -18.07 -7.58
CA SER A 202 -13.77 -18.73 -6.35
C SER A 202 -13.40 -20.19 -6.62
N GLU A 203 -12.36 -20.69 -5.96
CA GLU A 203 -12.11 -22.15 -5.89
C GLU A 203 -12.97 -22.84 -4.82
N SER A 204 -13.62 -22.09 -3.93
CA SER A 204 -14.51 -22.63 -2.90
C SER A 204 -15.94 -22.85 -3.41
N GLU A 205 -16.35 -24.11 -3.56
CA GLU A 205 -17.68 -24.55 -4.01
C GLU A 205 -18.82 -24.33 -2.99
N THR A 206 -18.58 -23.71 -1.83
CA THR A 206 -19.44 -23.89 -0.65
C THR A 206 -20.40 -22.77 -0.26
N PHE A 207 -20.52 -21.64 -0.97
CA PHE A 207 -21.50 -20.62 -0.58
C PHE A 207 -22.16 -19.89 -1.77
N GLU A 208 -23.50 -19.94 -1.80
CA GLU A 208 -24.39 -19.43 -2.85
C GLU A 208 -24.53 -17.90 -2.92
N ASP A 209 -23.82 -17.12 -2.10
CA ASP A 209 -24.03 -15.65 -1.98
C ASP A 209 -22.81 -14.79 -2.36
N HIS A 210 -21.78 -15.36 -2.99
CA HIS A 210 -20.63 -14.57 -3.39
C HIS A 210 -20.95 -13.70 -4.61
N VAL A 211 -21.21 -12.40 -4.36
CA VAL A 211 -21.22 -11.35 -5.39
C VAL A 211 -19.99 -11.53 -6.28
N GLN A 212 -20.23 -11.98 -7.51
CA GLN A 212 -19.19 -12.26 -8.49
C GLN A 212 -18.41 -10.97 -8.76
N LEU A 213 -17.22 -10.84 -8.17
CA LEU A 213 -16.46 -9.59 -8.26
C LEU A 213 -15.96 -9.44 -9.69
N THR A 214 -16.36 -8.34 -10.32
CA THR A 214 -15.90 -7.97 -11.66
C THR A 214 -14.80 -6.93 -11.52
N LEU A 215 -13.68 -7.14 -12.22
CA LEU A 215 -12.60 -6.16 -12.22
C LEU A 215 -13.01 -4.92 -13.03
N PRO A 216 -12.75 -3.69 -12.54
CA PRO A 216 -13.15 -2.48 -13.22
C PRO A 216 -12.39 -2.32 -14.54
N HIS A 217 -12.93 -1.51 -15.45
CA HIS A 217 -12.20 -1.12 -16.65
C HIS A 217 -11.02 -0.22 -16.25
N LEU A 218 -9.90 -0.33 -16.96
CA LEU A 218 -8.67 0.40 -16.59
C LEU A 218 -8.90 1.90 -16.49
N ASN A 219 -9.80 2.47 -17.31
CA ASN A 219 -10.24 3.87 -17.25
C ASN A 219 -10.78 4.30 -15.87
N GLN A 220 -11.45 3.41 -15.14
CA GLN A 220 -12.03 3.68 -13.82
C GLN A 220 -10.97 3.65 -12.69
N VAL A 221 -9.77 3.12 -12.96
CA VAL A 221 -8.68 3.10 -11.98
C VAL A 221 -7.89 4.40 -12.08
N GLU A 222 -8.16 5.37 -11.20
CA GLU A 222 -7.60 6.71 -11.33
C GLU A 222 -6.15 6.83 -10.86
N THR A 223 -5.73 6.03 -9.88
CA THR A 223 -4.41 6.18 -9.24
C THR A 223 -3.59 4.90 -9.33
N MET A 224 -2.34 5.04 -9.77
CA MET A 224 -1.33 3.99 -9.75
C MET A 224 -0.20 4.35 -8.77
N ILE A 225 0.20 3.38 -7.96
CA ILE A 225 1.37 3.45 -7.09
C ILE A 225 2.44 2.51 -7.63
N CYS A 226 3.63 3.03 -7.93
CA CYS A 226 4.75 2.23 -8.40
C CYS A 226 5.92 2.30 -7.40
N THR A 227 6.18 1.19 -6.73
CA THR A 227 7.32 1.00 -5.83
C THR A 227 8.28 -0.07 -6.35
N LEU A 228 8.28 -0.30 -7.67
CA LEU A 228 9.18 -1.27 -8.30
C LEU A 228 10.64 -0.80 -8.19
N GLY A 229 11.51 -1.73 -7.80
CA GLY A 229 12.94 -1.52 -7.72
C GLY A 229 13.71 -2.82 -7.86
N ALA A 230 14.85 -2.77 -8.55
CA ALA A 230 15.70 -3.94 -8.71
C ALA A 230 16.62 -4.15 -7.49
N ASN A 231 16.34 -5.19 -6.69
CA ASN A 231 17.24 -5.62 -5.63
C ASN A 231 18.53 -6.22 -6.22
N ALA A 232 19.67 -5.95 -5.58
CA ALA A 232 20.97 -6.43 -6.05
C ALA A 232 21.07 -7.97 -6.07
N SER A 233 20.28 -8.67 -5.24
CA SER A 233 20.18 -10.13 -5.21
C SER A 233 19.34 -10.70 -6.36
N SER A 234 18.30 -10.00 -6.81
CA SER A 234 17.40 -10.44 -7.88
C SER A 234 18.07 -10.52 -9.27
N TYR A 235 19.19 -9.82 -9.45
CA TYR A 235 20.00 -9.88 -10.68
C TYR A 235 20.55 -11.29 -10.95
N LYS A 236 20.82 -12.09 -9.91
CA LYS A 236 21.37 -13.45 -10.07
C LYS A 236 20.33 -14.52 -10.37
N GLN A 237 19.06 -14.30 -10.06
CA GLN A 237 18.01 -15.33 -10.15
C GLN A 237 17.13 -15.19 -11.39
N ASN A 238 16.86 -13.98 -11.87
CA ASN A 238 15.81 -13.75 -12.89
C ASN A 238 16.32 -13.22 -14.23
N ASN A 239 17.64 -13.17 -14.46
CA ASN A 239 18.30 -12.70 -15.70
C ASN A 239 17.92 -11.30 -16.25
N HIS A 240 17.01 -10.56 -15.62
CA HIS A 240 16.65 -9.20 -16.04
C HIS A 240 17.66 -8.17 -15.54
N SER A 241 18.08 -7.29 -16.44
CA SER A 241 18.96 -6.18 -16.10
C SER A 241 18.25 -5.21 -15.14
N ARG A 242 19.02 -4.54 -14.28
CA ARG A 242 18.48 -3.47 -13.41
C ARG A 242 17.75 -2.40 -14.22
N TYR A 243 18.27 -2.07 -15.41
CA TYR A 243 17.65 -1.14 -16.35
C TYR A 243 16.27 -1.62 -16.82
N PHE A 244 16.09 -2.92 -17.04
CA PHE A 244 14.78 -3.45 -17.42
C PHE A 244 13.71 -3.16 -16.37
N VAL A 245 13.99 -3.45 -15.09
CA VAL A 245 13.01 -3.23 -14.02
C VAL A 245 12.85 -1.74 -13.70
N ASP A 246 13.96 -1.03 -13.49
CA ASP A 246 13.93 0.36 -13.00
C ASP A 246 13.49 1.37 -14.06
N TYR A 247 13.53 1.02 -15.35
CA TYR A 247 13.13 1.91 -16.46
C TYR A 247 12.13 1.25 -17.40
N HIS A 248 12.52 0.19 -18.12
CA HIS A 248 11.71 -0.32 -19.25
C HIS A 248 10.33 -0.80 -18.79
N LEU A 249 10.29 -1.70 -17.81
CA LEU A 249 9.05 -2.25 -17.25
C LEU A 249 8.17 -1.14 -16.66
N THR A 250 8.73 -0.30 -15.81
CA THR A 250 8.00 0.78 -15.14
C THR A 250 7.42 1.77 -16.15
N PHE A 251 8.20 2.17 -17.16
CA PHE A 251 7.74 3.09 -18.20
C PHE A 251 6.64 2.48 -19.06
N GLN A 252 6.76 1.21 -19.47
CA GLN A 252 5.71 0.54 -20.25
C GLN A 252 4.40 0.40 -19.46
N ILE A 253 4.48 0.04 -18.17
CA ILE A 253 3.31 -0.02 -17.30
C ILE A 253 2.65 1.36 -17.17
N ALA A 254 3.43 2.41 -16.95
CA ALA A 254 2.91 3.78 -16.85
C ALA A 254 2.27 4.24 -18.16
N LYS A 255 2.86 3.88 -19.30
CA LYS A 255 2.31 4.16 -20.63
C LYS A 255 0.98 3.46 -20.85
N THR A 256 0.86 2.18 -20.50
CA THR A 256 -0.42 1.47 -20.58
C THR A 256 -1.46 2.06 -19.61
N PHE A 257 -1.06 2.38 -18.38
CA PHE A 257 -1.96 2.94 -17.37
C PHE A 257 -2.50 4.33 -17.75
N ALA A 258 -1.69 5.14 -18.44
CA ALA A 258 -2.08 6.42 -19.00
C ALA A 258 -3.00 6.24 -20.23
N CYS A 259 -4.04 5.41 -20.13
CA CYS A 259 -4.96 5.09 -21.22
C CYS A 259 -6.00 6.19 -21.51
N CYS A 260 -6.27 7.05 -20.53
CA CYS A 260 -7.20 8.18 -20.64
C CYS A 260 -6.71 9.37 -19.80
N GLU A 261 -7.36 10.52 -19.94
CA GLU A 261 -7.10 11.67 -19.07
C GLU A 261 -7.51 11.39 -17.62
N GLY A 262 -7.07 12.22 -16.68
CA GLY A 262 -7.45 12.12 -15.27
C GLY A 262 -6.58 11.18 -14.42
N LYS A 263 -5.67 10.42 -15.05
CA LYS A 263 -4.79 9.47 -14.37
C LYS A 263 -3.75 10.14 -13.48
N ARG A 264 -3.51 9.53 -12.31
CA ARG A 264 -2.49 9.93 -11.34
C ARG A 264 -1.47 8.82 -11.12
N LEU A 265 -0.19 9.17 -11.14
CA LEU A 265 0.92 8.26 -10.83
C LEU A 265 1.67 8.75 -9.59
N VAL A 266 1.79 7.91 -8.58
CA VAL A 266 2.71 8.10 -7.46
C VAL A 266 3.84 7.08 -7.59
N ILE A 267 5.07 7.55 -7.76
CA ILE A 267 6.22 6.67 -8.03
C ILE A 267 7.38 7.00 -7.11
N ILE A 268 8.03 5.94 -6.62
CA ILE A 268 9.26 6.05 -5.83
C ILE A 268 10.45 5.91 -6.76
N THR A 269 11.29 6.94 -6.78
CA THR A 269 12.55 6.96 -7.52
C THR A 269 13.71 6.92 -6.52
N SER A 270 14.56 7.93 -6.52
CA SER A 270 15.67 8.08 -5.60
C SER A 270 16.03 9.55 -5.51
N PHE A 271 16.75 9.95 -4.46
CA PHE A 271 17.38 11.27 -4.44
C PHE A 271 18.15 11.50 -5.74
N ASN A 272 17.90 12.64 -6.38
CA ASN A 272 18.50 12.98 -7.66
C ASN A 272 19.44 14.17 -7.43
N ASN A 273 20.72 13.97 -7.70
CA ASN A 273 21.71 15.04 -7.74
C ASN A 273 22.35 14.98 -9.14
N PRO A 274 22.35 16.08 -9.91
CA PRO A 274 22.92 16.13 -11.26
C PRO A 274 24.33 15.53 -11.35
N ILE A 275 25.18 15.76 -10.36
CA ILE A 275 26.57 15.25 -10.35
C ILE A 275 26.59 13.73 -10.18
N ILE A 276 25.75 13.20 -9.31
CA ILE A 276 25.71 11.76 -8.98
C ILE A 276 25.06 10.98 -10.14
N SER A 277 24.08 11.55 -10.82
CA SER A 277 23.45 10.92 -11.99
C SER A 277 24.38 10.82 -13.20
N HIS A 278 25.41 11.66 -13.30
CA HIS A 278 26.45 11.50 -14.34
C HIS A 278 27.44 10.38 -14.03
N ILE A 279 27.74 10.11 -12.76
CA ILE A 279 28.78 9.15 -12.35
C ILE A 279 28.20 7.74 -12.16
N PHE A 280 26.97 7.63 -11.65
CA PHE A 280 26.38 6.37 -11.24
C PHE A 280 25.19 5.97 -12.13
N PRO A 281 25.28 4.83 -12.85
CA PRO A 281 24.23 4.39 -13.77
C PRO A 281 22.83 4.28 -13.15
N TYR A 282 22.76 3.91 -11.87
CA TYR A 282 21.48 3.81 -11.14
C TYR A 282 20.71 5.15 -11.12
N PHE A 283 21.38 6.24 -10.74
CA PHE A 283 20.76 7.56 -10.67
C PHE A 283 20.48 8.12 -12.05
N ARG A 284 21.33 7.81 -13.04
CA ARG A 284 21.07 8.12 -14.45
C ARG A 284 19.75 7.51 -14.93
N THR A 285 19.55 6.22 -14.69
CA THR A 285 18.34 5.49 -15.09
C THR A 285 17.09 6.05 -14.41
N LYS A 286 17.14 6.36 -13.11
CA LYS A 286 15.99 6.97 -12.41
C LYS A 286 15.69 8.38 -12.93
N CYS A 287 16.71 9.20 -13.18
CA CYS A 287 16.52 10.53 -13.78
C CYS A 287 15.93 10.44 -15.19
N GLN A 288 16.38 9.48 -16.00
CA GLN A 288 15.82 9.25 -17.34
C GLN A 288 14.34 8.84 -17.27
N LEU A 289 13.98 7.94 -16.35
CA LEU A 289 12.59 7.57 -16.11
C LEU A 289 11.73 8.77 -15.74
N GLU A 290 12.18 9.62 -14.82
CA GLU A 290 11.43 10.82 -14.40
C GLU A 290 11.15 11.75 -15.59
N ASN A 291 12.16 12.00 -16.43
CA ASN A 291 12.02 12.83 -17.62
C ASN A 291 11.06 12.23 -18.65
N ASP A 292 11.15 10.92 -18.90
CA ASP A 292 10.31 10.26 -19.89
C ASP A 292 8.85 10.13 -19.42
N LEU A 293 8.62 9.86 -18.13
CA LEU A 293 7.26 9.86 -17.57
C LEU A 293 6.60 11.24 -17.66
N GLN A 294 7.38 12.31 -17.61
CA GLN A 294 6.86 13.67 -17.73
C GLN A 294 6.54 14.06 -19.18
N ASN A 295 7.40 13.67 -20.13
CA ASN A 295 7.38 14.23 -21.48
C ASN A 295 6.88 13.27 -22.56
N ASN A 296 6.90 11.96 -22.32
CA ASN A 296 6.69 10.94 -23.36
C ASN A 296 5.41 10.10 -23.16
N LEU A 297 4.55 10.46 -22.20
CA LEU A 297 3.26 9.79 -21.98
C LEU A 297 2.16 10.49 -22.78
N THR A 298 1.37 9.69 -23.51
CA THR A 298 0.23 10.17 -24.30
C THR A 298 -0.97 9.24 -24.06
N PRO A 299 -2.09 9.72 -23.51
CA PRO A 299 -2.29 11.05 -22.91
C PRO A 299 -1.37 11.35 -21.71
N ALA A 300 -1.19 12.64 -21.43
CA ALA A 300 -0.43 13.08 -20.27
C ALA A 300 -1.19 12.74 -18.98
N LEU A 301 -0.44 12.40 -17.93
CA LEU A 301 -1.01 12.19 -16.60
C LEU A 301 -1.55 13.52 -16.05
N LYS A 302 -2.73 13.49 -15.43
CA LYS A 302 -3.29 14.65 -14.70
C LYS A 302 -2.36 15.06 -13.56
N GLN A 303 -1.74 14.08 -12.92
CA GLN A 303 -0.77 14.31 -11.87
C GLN A 303 0.29 13.21 -11.80
N ILE A 304 1.54 13.61 -11.66
CA ILE A 304 2.66 12.73 -11.34
C ILE A 304 3.35 13.19 -10.05
N VAL A 305 3.55 12.26 -9.11
CA VAL A 305 4.24 12.50 -7.84
C VAL A 305 5.50 11.65 -7.79
N PHE A 306 6.66 12.30 -7.77
CA PHE A 306 7.96 11.66 -7.59
C PHE A 306 8.38 11.74 -6.13
N LEU A 307 8.43 10.59 -5.45
CA LEU A 307 9.10 10.48 -4.16
C LEU A 307 10.57 10.18 -4.38
N ARG A 308 11.44 11.07 -3.89
CA ARG A 308 12.89 10.97 -3.99
C ARG A 308 13.52 10.69 -2.61
N PRO A 309 13.33 9.48 -2.04
CA PRO A 309 13.94 9.15 -0.76
C PRO A 309 15.47 9.05 -0.90
N GLY A 310 16.17 9.37 0.18
CA GLY A 310 17.57 9.03 0.35
C GLY A 310 17.75 7.56 0.69
N PRO A 311 18.94 7.14 1.16
CA PRO A 311 19.15 5.79 1.66
C PRO A 311 18.12 5.42 2.73
N LEU A 312 17.49 4.26 2.57
CA LEU A 312 16.37 3.85 3.41
C LEU A 312 16.85 3.15 4.68
N VAL A 313 16.29 3.56 5.81
CA VAL A 313 16.47 2.89 7.11
C VAL A 313 15.31 1.93 7.29
N GLY A 314 15.60 0.63 7.26
CA GLY A 314 14.58 -0.41 7.40
C GLY A 314 15.21 -1.78 7.33
N HIS A 315 14.44 -2.79 7.68
CA HIS A 315 14.85 -4.19 7.58
C HIS A 315 14.02 -4.85 6.48
N HIS A 316 14.68 -5.35 5.43
CA HIS A 316 14.04 -6.15 4.39
C HIS A 316 13.69 -7.58 4.87
N ALA A 317 14.02 -7.92 6.12
CA ALA A 317 13.67 -9.17 6.78
C ALA A 317 12.71 -8.91 7.94
N ASN A 318 11.78 -9.83 8.18
CA ASN A 318 10.80 -9.71 9.25
C ASN A 318 11.53 -9.65 10.61
N PRO A 319 11.35 -8.58 11.42
CA PRO A 319 11.99 -8.45 12.72
C PRO A 319 11.62 -9.58 13.69
N GLU A 320 10.51 -10.28 13.48
CA GLU A 320 10.12 -11.43 14.30
C GLU A 320 11.10 -12.62 14.18
N GLU A 321 11.82 -12.74 13.06
CA GLU A 321 12.90 -13.74 12.91
C GLU A 321 14.13 -13.44 13.78
N ARG A 322 14.17 -12.26 14.41
CA ARG A 322 15.22 -11.82 15.35
C ARG A 322 14.80 -11.86 16.81
N ASN A 323 13.73 -12.57 17.17
CA ASN A 323 13.30 -12.76 18.57
C ASN A 323 14.27 -13.62 19.41
N ALA A 324 15.58 -13.47 19.23
CA ALA A 324 16.59 -13.87 20.19
C ALA A 324 16.63 -12.80 21.31
N ARG A 325 15.69 -12.87 22.25
CA ARG A 325 15.83 -12.13 23.52
C ARG A 325 16.92 -12.81 24.34
N LEU A 326 17.91 -12.04 24.80
CA LEU A 326 18.92 -12.56 25.70
C LEU A 326 18.23 -12.98 27.01
N ARG A 327 18.27 -14.28 27.31
CA ARG A 327 17.74 -14.81 28.57
C ARG A 327 18.67 -14.39 29.71
N TYR A 328 18.10 -14.20 30.90
CA TYR A 328 18.86 -13.84 32.10
C TYR A 328 19.17 -15.08 32.93
N SER A 329 20.39 -15.13 33.47
CA SER A 329 20.80 -16.09 34.49
C SER A 329 21.45 -15.35 35.66
N PRO A 330 21.15 -15.73 36.92
CA PRO A 330 21.74 -15.10 38.09
C PRO A 330 23.22 -15.45 38.31
N THR A 331 23.78 -16.42 37.57
CA THR A 331 25.19 -16.81 37.67
C THR A 331 25.99 -16.31 36.46
N PHE A 332 27.23 -15.88 36.70
CA PHE A 332 28.11 -15.39 35.63
C PHE A 332 28.36 -16.44 34.54
N THR A 333 28.61 -17.70 34.94
CA THR A 333 28.81 -18.81 34.00
C THR A 333 27.53 -19.15 33.22
N GLY A 334 26.37 -19.10 33.86
CA GLY A 334 25.07 -19.24 33.21
C GLY A 334 24.82 -18.12 32.20
N GLN A 335 25.13 -16.87 32.56
CA GLN A 335 24.97 -15.71 31.69
C GLN A 335 25.93 -15.78 30.49
N LEU A 336 27.17 -16.22 30.69
CA LEU A 336 28.15 -16.39 29.60
C LEU A 336 27.70 -17.46 28.59
N LYS A 337 27.12 -18.56 29.07
CA LYS A 337 26.54 -19.61 28.21
C LYS A 337 25.37 -19.06 27.40
N LEU A 338 24.42 -18.38 28.05
CA LEU A 338 23.28 -17.75 27.39
C LEU A 338 23.71 -16.70 26.37
N TYR A 339 24.77 -15.93 26.66
CA TYR A 339 25.33 -14.96 25.72
C TYR A 339 25.95 -15.63 24.48
N ARG A 340 26.65 -16.76 24.66
CA ARG A 340 27.21 -17.54 23.55
C ARG A 340 26.11 -18.14 22.68
N GLU A 341 25.07 -18.70 23.28
CA GLU A 341 23.89 -19.22 22.57
C GLU A 341 23.19 -18.10 21.79
N TRP A 342 22.98 -16.96 22.42
CA TRP A 342 22.41 -15.78 21.78
C TRP A 342 23.26 -15.31 20.59
N CYS A 343 24.58 -15.21 20.74
CA CYS A 343 25.49 -14.83 19.66
C CYS A 343 25.41 -15.81 18.47
N TRP A 344 25.24 -17.11 18.75
CA TRP A 344 25.11 -18.13 17.73
C TRP A 344 23.79 -17.99 16.96
N GLU A 345 22.67 -17.87 17.67
CA GLU A 345 21.35 -17.63 17.05
C GLU A 345 21.33 -16.31 16.27
N TYR A 346 21.96 -15.26 16.80
CA TYR A 346 22.13 -14.00 16.10
C TYR A 346 22.91 -14.16 14.78
N LYS A 347 24.06 -14.85 14.80
CA LYS A 347 24.86 -15.12 13.58
C LYS A 347 24.09 -15.96 12.57
N LYS A 348 23.34 -16.97 13.04
CA LYS A 348 22.52 -17.84 12.19
C LYS A 348 21.38 -17.06 11.53
N SER A 349 20.69 -16.21 12.28
CA SER A 349 19.65 -15.30 11.77
C SER A 349 20.24 -14.32 10.74
N LEU A 350 21.36 -13.66 11.06
CA LEU A 350 22.05 -12.76 10.13
C LEU A 350 22.48 -13.46 8.83
N ALA A 351 22.97 -14.69 8.90
CA ALA A 351 23.35 -15.47 7.72
C ALA A 351 22.14 -15.83 6.85
N LYS A 352 21.00 -16.17 7.46
CA LYS A 352 19.73 -16.38 6.75
C LYS A 352 19.27 -15.10 6.06
N GLU A 353 19.31 -13.97 6.74
CA GLU A 353 18.98 -12.67 6.15
C GLU A 353 19.88 -12.35 4.96
N ILE A 354 21.21 -12.42 5.12
CA ILE A 354 22.16 -12.14 4.04
C ILE A 354 21.92 -13.06 2.83
N ARG A 355 21.52 -14.33 3.05
CA ARG A 355 21.12 -15.23 1.96
C ARG A 355 19.82 -14.78 1.27
N LYS A 356 18.81 -14.33 2.03
CA LYS A 356 17.52 -13.87 1.50
C LYS A 356 17.64 -12.55 0.73
N ILE A 357 18.28 -11.53 1.31
CA ILE A 357 18.27 -10.15 0.79
C ILE A 357 19.57 -9.73 0.08
N GLY A 358 20.66 -10.48 0.28
CA GLY A 358 21.99 -10.20 -0.27
C GLY A 358 22.85 -9.28 0.61
N LEU A 359 24.17 -9.50 0.58
CA LEU A 359 25.16 -8.78 1.40
C LEU A 359 25.15 -7.27 1.15
N ARG A 360 25.07 -6.85 -0.12
CA ARG A 360 25.07 -5.42 -0.49
C ARG A 360 23.87 -4.67 0.08
N THR A 361 22.69 -5.29 0.00
CA THR A 361 21.45 -4.74 0.57
C THR A 361 21.59 -4.60 2.09
N LYS A 362 22.11 -5.64 2.77
CA LYS A 362 22.33 -5.60 4.23
C LYS A 362 23.33 -4.53 4.66
N ALA A 363 24.44 -4.40 3.94
CA ALA A 363 25.42 -3.35 4.21
C ALA A 363 24.80 -1.95 4.06
N SER A 364 23.98 -1.75 3.02
CA SER A 364 23.25 -0.51 2.82
C SER A 364 22.29 -0.20 3.98
N GLU A 365 21.56 -1.18 4.50
CA GLU A 365 20.69 -1.01 5.67
C GLU A 365 21.47 -0.56 6.90
N LEU A 366 22.61 -1.22 7.18
CA LEU A 366 23.45 -0.91 8.34
C LEU A 366 24.06 0.49 8.24
N VAL A 367 24.57 0.86 7.06
CA VAL A 367 25.12 2.19 6.81
C VAL A 367 24.04 3.27 6.94
N ALA A 368 22.87 3.05 6.34
CA ALA A 368 21.75 3.98 6.46
C ALA A 368 21.30 4.16 7.92
N GLY A 369 21.19 3.05 8.67
CA GLY A 369 20.84 3.09 10.09
C GLY A 369 21.89 3.83 10.94
N ALA A 370 23.18 3.65 10.66
CA ALA A 370 24.25 4.34 11.37
C ALA A 370 24.33 5.85 11.03
N MET A 371 23.98 6.22 9.79
CA MET A 371 24.05 7.60 9.29
C MET A 371 22.79 8.43 9.57
N TYR A 372 21.67 7.79 9.91
CA TYR A 372 20.42 8.49 10.18
C TYR A 372 20.58 9.55 11.28
N ARG A 373 20.18 10.80 10.96
CA ARG A 373 20.29 11.98 11.83
C ARG A 373 21.70 12.31 12.33
N LYS A 374 22.75 11.80 11.67
CA LYS A 374 24.14 12.21 11.96
C LYS A 374 24.51 13.49 11.18
N PRO A 375 25.23 14.44 11.81
CA PRO A 375 25.73 15.63 11.12
C PRO A 375 26.66 15.24 9.97
N GLY A 376 26.53 15.90 8.80
CA GLY A 376 27.33 15.63 7.60
C GLY A 376 26.78 14.54 6.66
N SER A 377 25.76 13.77 7.07
CA SER A 377 25.15 12.72 6.23
C SER A 377 24.38 13.24 5.02
N THR A 378 24.04 14.54 4.99
CA THR A 378 23.30 15.18 3.89
C THR A 378 24.02 15.13 2.55
N ALA A 379 25.35 15.02 2.53
CA ALA A 379 26.15 14.94 1.30
C ALA A 379 25.95 13.61 0.55
N LEU A 380 25.54 12.53 1.24
CA LEU A 380 25.33 11.20 0.68
C LEU A 380 23.84 10.86 0.46
N GLY A 381 22.96 11.87 0.61
CA GLY A 381 21.51 11.71 0.63
C GLY A 381 20.98 11.61 2.05
N TYR A 382 20.00 12.44 2.38
CA TYR A 382 19.35 12.43 3.70
C TYR A 382 18.65 11.08 3.92
N CYS A 383 19.14 10.28 4.86
CA CYS A 383 18.61 8.94 5.13
C CYS A 383 17.21 9.05 5.75
N VAL A 384 16.28 8.19 5.33
CA VAL A 384 14.88 8.24 5.78
C VAL A 384 14.37 6.84 6.11
N PRO A 385 13.56 6.66 7.18
CA PRO A 385 12.91 5.39 7.44
C PRO A 385 12.00 4.93 6.30
N ALA A 386 12.00 3.62 6.02
CA ALA A 386 11.13 3.03 5.02
C ALA A 386 9.64 3.22 5.36
N SER A 387 9.27 3.16 6.65
CA SER A 387 7.92 3.41 7.14
C SER A 387 7.45 4.84 6.87
N LYS A 388 8.32 5.84 7.06
CA LYS A 388 8.00 7.24 6.72
C LYS A 388 7.82 7.46 5.23
N THR A 389 8.67 6.82 4.43
CA THR A 389 8.53 6.84 2.96
C THR A 389 7.24 6.17 2.49
N ALA A 390 6.87 5.05 3.13
CA ALA A 390 5.61 4.36 2.86
C ALA A 390 4.39 5.22 3.22
N TYR A 391 4.38 5.85 4.39
CA TYR A 391 3.32 6.79 4.79
C TYR A 391 3.21 7.95 3.80
N ALA A 392 4.33 8.60 3.44
CA ALA A 392 4.32 9.68 2.45
C ALA A 392 3.81 9.22 1.09
N THR A 393 4.12 7.98 0.68
CA THR A 393 3.62 7.40 -0.57
C THR A 393 2.11 7.19 -0.52
N ALA A 394 1.61 6.57 0.55
CA ALA A 394 0.17 6.35 0.76
C ALA A 394 -0.58 7.68 0.83
N TYR A 395 -0.03 8.65 1.58
CA TYR A 395 -0.57 9.99 1.73
C TYR A 395 -0.71 10.72 0.39
N MET A 396 0.33 10.73 -0.44
CA MET A 396 0.28 11.39 -1.76
C MET A 396 -0.64 10.65 -2.74
N ALA A 397 -0.82 9.34 -2.56
CA ALA A 397 -1.75 8.54 -3.35
C ALA A 397 -3.21 8.74 -2.94
N THR A 398 -3.51 9.16 -1.70
CA THR A 398 -4.88 9.43 -1.26
C THR A 398 -5.22 10.91 -1.29
N ASN A 399 -4.24 11.81 -1.25
CA ASN A 399 -4.44 13.27 -1.22
C ASN A 399 -3.91 13.92 -2.51
N PRO A 400 -4.76 14.18 -3.52
CA PRO A 400 -4.32 14.82 -4.75
C PRO A 400 -3.83 16.24 -4.47
N THR A 401 -2.63 16.56 -4.94
CA THR A 401 -2.07 17.91 -4.81
C THR A 401 -2.51 18.83 -5.95
N THR A 402 -2.34 20.14 -5.81
CA THR A 402 -2.53 21.08 -6.93
C THR A 402 -1.34 21.00 -7.89
N GLY A 403 -1.63 20.89 -9.19
CA GLY A 403 -0.62 20.88 -10.25
C GLY A 403 -0.31 19.49 -10.83
N ALA A 404 0.26 19.51 -12.04
CA ALA A 404 0.55 18.32 -12.83
C ALA A 404 1.75 17.51 -12.31
N MET A 405 2.70 18.14 -11.60
CA MET A 405 3.90 17.48 -11.09
C MET A 405 4.20 17.89 -9.65
N ARG A 406 4.52 16.90 -8.81
CA ARG A 406 5.01 17.09 -7.44
C ARG A 406 6.25 16.26 -7.17
N ILE A 407 7.30 16.88 -6.63
CA ILE A 407 8.52 16.18 -6.20
C ILE A 407 8.59 16.23 -4.68
N VAL A 408 8.54 15.08 -4.00
CA VAL A 408 8.63 14.97 -2.54
C VAL A 408 10.05 14.55 -2.17
N THR A 409 10.78 15.44 -1.51
CA THR A 409 12.19 15.21 -1.17
C THR A 409 12.34 14.39 0.10
N SER A 410 13.52 13.81 0.33
CA SER A 410 13.79 12.99 1.52
C SER A 410 13.58 13.77 2.84
N LYS A 411 13.91 15.06 2.88
CA LYS A 411 13.67 15.92 4.06
C LYS A 411 12.18 16.08 4.31
N GLU A 412 11.42 16.32 3.25
CA GLU A 412 9.98 16.48 3.33
C GLU A 412 9.30 15.18 3.80
N ILE A 413 9.73 14.03 3.27
CA ILE A 413 9.24 12.72 3.72
C ILE A 413 9.44 12.54 5.23
N ASP A 414 10.59 12.96 5.77
CA ASP A 414 10.84 12.85 7.23
C ASP A 414 10.02 13.83 8.07
N HIS A 415 9.55 14.94 7.48
CA HIS A 415 8.72 15.94 8.16
C HIS A 415 7.21 15.71 8.02
N LEU A 416 6.76 14.95 7.01
CA LEU A 416 5.35 14.61 6.79
C LEU A 416 4.76 13.69 7.87
N THR A 417 5.61 13.08 8.69
CA THR A 417 5.31 12.15 9.80
C THR A 417 6.03 12.56 11.06
#